data_AF-A0A1E5WG22-F1
#
_entry.id   AF-A0A1E5WG22-F1
#
_cell.length_a   1.000
_cell.length_b   1.000
_cell.length_c   1.000
_cell.angle_alpha   90.00
_cell.angle_beta   90.00
_cell.angle_gamma   90.00
#
_symmetry.space_group_name_H-M   'P 1'
#
loop_
_entity.id
_entity.type
_entity.pdbx_description
1 polymer ?
#
loop_
_entity_poly.entity_id
_entity_poly.type
_entity_poly.pdbx_seq_one_letter_code
_entity_poly.pdbx_strand_id
1 'polypeptide(L)'
;LEIILVDVDTGLPVALRQALRLELVLLHAKFPPAGREKWSRKEFDENIVKERERTHFLLTGDVSLTMKDGRAVVGWLWLTGKSYGDNGKFRIGSRVVPGTFDGARVHEAITNPLLNVGVSVTHGILDSV
;
A
#
# COMPACT_ATOMS: atom_id res chain seq x y z
N LEU A 1 6.36 8.71 0.87
CA LEU A 1 6.10 7.47 0.12
C LEU A 1 5.47 7.91 -1.19
N GLU A 2 5.92 7.39 -2.32
CA GLU A 2 5.36 7.70 -3.64
C GLU A 2 4.79 6.41 -4.24
N ILE A 3 3.64 6.52 -4.89
CA ILE A 3 3.00 5.45 -5.64
C ILE A 3 3.06 5.82 -7.11
N ILE A 4 3.67 4.95 -7.91
CA ILE A 4 3.87 5.16 -9.34
C ILE A 4 3.16 4.03 -10.07
N LEU A 5 2.34 4.37 -11.06
CA LEU A 5 1.76 3.41 -11.98
C LEU A 5 2.79 3.06 -13.05
N VAL A 6 3.00 1.76 -13.24
CA VAL A 6 4.00 1.22 -14.15
C VAL A 6 3.33 0.25 -15.11
N ASP A 7 3.71 0.31 -16.38
CA ASP A 7 3.32 -0.66 -17.39
C ASP A 7 4.05 -1.99 -17.15
N VAL A 8 3.32 -3.09 -17.13
CA VAL A 8 3.86 -4.41 -16.75
C VAL A 8 4.84 -4.95 -17.80
N ASP A 9 4.65 -4.62 -19.06
CA ASP A 9 5.46 -5.15 -20.16
C ASP A 9 6.78 -4.38 -20.31
N THR A 10 6.74 -3.06 -20.11
CA THR A 10 7.89 -2.17 -20.29
C THR A 10 8.60 -1.79 -19.00
N GLY A 11 7.94 -1.92 -17.85
CA GLY A 11 8.46 -1.45 -16.56
C GLY A 11 8.56 0.07 -16.44
N LEU A 12 7.98 0.83 -17.38
CA LEU A 12 8.06 2.28 -17.41
C LEU A 12 6.83 2.95 -16.75
N PRO A 13 7.00 4.12 -16.12
CA PRO A 13 5.87 4.88 -15.60
C PRO A 13 4.85 5.23 -16.68
N VAL A 14 3.56 5.06 -16.38
CA VAL A 14 2.46 5.40 -17.29
C VAL A 14 1.60 6.49 -16.71
N ALA A 15 1.34 7.52 -17.51
CA ALA A 15 0.33 8.52 -17.21
C ALA A 15 -1.05 8.04 -17.70
N LEU A 16 -2.00 7.92 -16.77
CA LEU A 16 -3.41 7.74 -17.12
C LEU A 16 -4.09 9.09 -17.33
N ARG A 17 -4.90 9.18 -18.39
CA ARG A 17 -5.68 10.39 -18.71
C ARG A 17 -6.75 10.70 -17.66
N GLN A 18 -7.19 9.68 -16.93
CA GLN A 18 -8.16 9.79 -15.84
C GLN A 18 -7.48 9.59 -14.49
N ALA A 19 -8.02 10.23 -13.46
CA ALA A 19 -7.56 10.03 -12.11
C ALA A 19 -7.96 8.64 -11.60
N LEU A 20 -7.11 8.02 -10.76
CA LEU A 20 -7.46 6.80 -10.03
C LEU A 20 -7.60 7.10 -8.55
N ARG A 21 -8.65 6.57 -7.95
CA ARG A 21 -8.79 6.56 -6.49
C ARG A 21 -8.06 5.36 -5.95
N LEU A 22 -7.09 5.62 -5.10
CA LEU A 22 -6.34 4.59 -4.38
C LEU A 22 -6.73 4.60 -2.91
N GLU A 23 -6.68 3.44 -2.29
CA GLU A 23 -6.72 3.30 -0.84
C GLU A 23 -5.45 2.60 -0.36
N LEU A 24 -4.96 3.04 0.79
CA LEU A 24 -3.88 2.39 1.52
C LEU A 24 -4.45 1.55 2.65
N VAL A 25 -3.93 0.34 2.75
CA VAL A 25 -4.37 -0.66 3.71
C VAL A 25 -3.16 -1.26 4.42
N LEU A 26 -3.40 -1.78 5.62
CA LEU A 26 -2.39 -2.53 6.35
C LEU A 26 -2.48 -4.01 5.98
N LEU A 27 -1.34 -4.64 5.73
CA LEU A 27 -1.23 -6.07 5.41
C LEU A 27 -0.40 -6.78 6.47
N HIS A 28 -0.74 -8.04 6.74
CA HIS A 28 0.07 -8.94 7.55
C HIS A 28 1.50 -9.06 6.98
N ALA A 29 2.54 -8.99 7.81
CA ALA A 29 3.93 -8.91 7.33
C ALA A 29 4.40 -10.13 6.51
N LYS A 30 3.81 -11.30 6.82
CA LYS A 30 4.03 -12.57 6.12
C LYS A 30 3.42 -12.62 4.71
N PHE A 31 2.51 -11.71 4.39
CA PHE A 31 1.99 -11.57 3.04
C PHE A 31 2.99 -10.79 2.18
N PRO A 32 3.23 -11.19 0.93
CA PRO A 32 2.74 -12.40 0.29
C PRO A 32 3.65 -13.60 0.64
N PRO A 33 3.11 -14.82 0.70
CA PRO A 33 3.87 -15.99 1.16
C PRO A 33 5.07 -16.26 0.25
N ALA A 34 6.20 -16.61 0.88
CA ALA A 34 7.46 -16.94 0.19
C ALA A 34 7.99 -15.85 -0.77
N GLY A 35 7.62 -14.58 -0.55
CA GLY A 35 8.11 -13.46 -1.37
C GLY A 35 7.56 -13.47 -2.81
N ARG A 36 6.46 -14.18 -3.08
CA ARG A 36 5.83 -14.16 -4.41
C ARG A 36 5.42 -12.74 -4.81
N GLU A 37 5.52 -12.43 -6.09
CA GLU A 37 5.15 -11.11 -6.63
C GLU A 37 3.73 -11.08 -7.21
N LYS A 38 3.05 -12.23 -7.25
CA LYS A 38 1.71 -12.36 -7.84
C LYS A 38 0.73 -12.89 -6.81
N TRP A 39 -0.46 -12.29 -6.77
CA TRP A 39 -1.58 -12.69 -5.95
C TRP A 39 -2.89 -12.32 -6.66
N SER A 40 -3.96 -13.02 -6.30
CA SER A 40 -5.31 -12.62 -6.68
C SER A 40 -5.80 -11.48 -5.80
N ARG A 41 -6.79 -10.72 -6.31
CA ARG A 41 -7.46 -9.65 -5.54
C ARG A 41 -8.05 -10.19 -4.23
N LYS A 42 -8.63 -11.40 -4.28
CA LYS A 42 -9.19 -12.08 -3.11
C LYS A 42 -8.11 -12.36 -2.05
N GLU A 43 -6.98 -12.92 -2.46
CA GLU A 43 -5.87 -13.18 -1.52
C GLU A 43 -5.32 -11.89 -0.90
N PHE A 44 -5.24 -10.80 -1.67
CA PHE A 44 -4.87 -9.49 -1.13
C PHE A 44 -5.88 -9.03 -0.07
N ASP A 45 -7.17 -9.05 -0.41
CA ASP A 45 -8.26 -8.59 0.48
C ASP A 45 -8.38 -9.43 1.77
N GLU A 46 -8.07 -10.72 1.70
CA GLU A 46 -8.02 -11.62 2.86
C GLU A 46 -6.85 -11.34 3.80
N ASN A 47 -5.76 -10.73 3.31
CA ASN A 47 -4.57 -10.40 4.10
C ASN A 47 -4.57 -8.96 4.63
N ILE A 48 -5.62 -8.18 4.36
CA ILE A 48 -5.84 -6.87 4.97
C ILE A 48 -6.12 -7.04 6.45
N VAL A 49 -5.33 -6.37 7.30
CA VAL A 49 -5.52 -6.36 8.75
C VAL A 49 -6.82 -5.64 9.07
N LYS A 50 -7.74 -6.35 9.72
CA LYS A 50 -9.06 -5.81 10.11
C LYS A 50 -9.07 -5.50 11.60
N GLU A 51 -9.75 -4.41 11.97
CA GLU A 51 -9.90 -3.92 13.35
C GLU A 51 -10.41 -4.98 14.35
N ARG A 52 -11.12 -6.01 13.87
CA ARG A 52 -11.68 -7.10 14.69
C ARG A 52 -10.70 -8.22 15.01
N GLU A 53 -9.53 -8.28 14.37
CA GLU A 53 -8.55 -9.34 14.54
C GLU A 53 -7.59 -9.09 15.72
N ARG A 54 -8.10 -8.98 16.97
CA ARG A 54 -7.27 -8.86 18.20
C ARG A 54 -6.18 -7.77 18.18
N THR A 55 -6.24 -6.88 17.20
CA THR A 55 -5.19 -5.93 16.86
C THR A 55 -5.89 -4.65 16.45
N HIS A 56 -5.89 -3.67 17.35
CA HIS A 56 -6.39 -2.33 17.07
C HIS A 56 -5.36 -1.55 16.24
N PHE A 57 -4.91 -2.11 15.11
CA PHE A 57 -4.11 -1.35 14.18
C PHE A 57 -5.02 -0.44 13.36
N LEU A 58 -4.81 0.86 13.50
CA LEU A 58 -5.48 1.90 12.76
C LEU A 58 -4.43 2.65 11.95
N LEU A 59 -4.49 2.48 10.63
CA LEU A 59 -3.74 3.32 9.71
C LEU A 59 -4.52 4.64 9.56
N THR A 60 -3.87 5.75 9.89
CA THR A 60 -4.42 7.11 9.83
C THR A 60 -3.55 7.99 8.97
N GLY A 61 -4.14 9.05 8.40
CA GLY A 61 -3.47 9.96 7.49
C GLY A 61 -3.98 9.85 6.07
N ASP A 62 -3.07 9.94 5.11
CA ASP A 62 -3.38 9.94 3.68
C ASP A 62 -3.68 8.53 3.16
N VAL A 63 -4.70 7.89 3.75
CA VAL A 63 -5.11 6.50 3.45
C VAL A 63 -6.05 6.40 2.26
N SER A 64 -6.56 7.53 1.76
CA SER A 64 -7.27 7.62 0.49
C SER A 64 -6.60 8.68 -0.37
N LEU A 65 -6.17 8.29 -1.57
CA LEU A 65 -5.35 9.10 -2.45
C LEU A 65 -6.02 9.22 -3.81
N THR A 66 -5.76 10.34 -4.48
CA THR A 66 -6.09 10.49 -5.90
C THR A 66 -4.81 10.51 -6.70
N MET A 67 -4.58 9.47 -7.49
CA MET A 67 -3.48 9.39 -8.45
C MET A 67 -3.81 10.23 -9.69
N LYS A 68 -2.89 11.10 -10.07
CA LYS A 68 -2.95 11.92 -11.30
C LYS A 68 -1.65 11.74 -12.07
N ASP A 69 -1.74 11.69 -13.39
CA ASP A 69 -0.58 11.51 -14.27
C ASP A 69 0.29 10.28 -13.90
N GLY A 70 -0.35 9.22 -13.40
CA GLY A 70 0.32 7.99 -12.98
C GLY A 70 1.04 8.06 -11.64
N ARG A 71 0.90 9.14 -10.87
CA ARG A 71 1.61 9.33 -9.60
C ARG A 71 0.68 9.77 -8.47
N ALA A 72 0.98 9.32 -7.26
CA ALA A 72 0.38 9.80 -6.03
C ALA A 72 1.45 9.90 -4.95
N VAL A 73 1.50 11.03 -4.25
CA VAL A 73 2.39 11.23 -3.11
C VAL A 73 1.59 11.05 -1.84
N VAL A 74 2.12 10.24 -0.93
CA VAL A 74 1.61 10.07 0.42
C VAL A 74 2.33 11.09 1.30
N GLY A 75 1.58 12.07 1.81
CA GLY A 75 2.12 13.14 2.65
C GLY A 75 2.45 12.63 4.04
N TRP A 76 1.47 12.06 4.75
CA TRP A 76 1.71 11.46 6.05
C TRP A 76 0.86 10.20 6.29
N LEU A 77 1.43 9.29 7.06
CA LEU A 77 0.73 8.12 7.59
C LEU A 77 1.15 7.92 9.02
N TRP A 78 0.21 7.45 9.83
CA TRP A 78 0.48 7.07 11.20
C TRP A 78 -0.25 5.78 11.52
N LEU A 79 0.49 4.84 12.11
CA LEU A 79 -0.08 3.59 12.61
C LEU A 79 -0.29 3.72 14.11
N THR A 80 -1.54 3.60 14.54
CA THR A 80 -1.88 3.51 15.97
C THR A 80 -2.29 2.08 16.28
N GLY A 81 -1.78 1.48 17.34
CA GLY A 81 -2.21 0.13 17.74
C GLY A 81 -1.16 -0.63 18.53
N LYS A 82 -1.60 -1.70 19.18
CA LYS A 82 -0.69 -2.65 19.85
C LYS A 82 -0.42 -3.81 18.91
N SER A 83 0.86 -4.03 18.61
CA SER A 83 1.28 -5.21 17.85
C SER A 83 1.01 -6.48 18.64
N TYR A 84 0.23 -7.41 18.07
CA TYR A 84 0.12 -8.77 18.56
C TYR A 84 0.64 -9.72 17.47
N GLY A 85 1.79 -10.34 17.70
CA GLY A 85 2.43 -11.24 16.71
C GLY A 85 3.22 -10.52 15.60
N ASP A 86 3.92 -11.31 14.80
CA ASP A 86 4.83 -10.92 13.69
C ASP A 86 5.95 -9.93 14.05
N ASN A 87 6.38 -9.92 15.31
CA ASN A 87 7.45 -9.06 15.82
C ASN A 87 7.20 -7.56 15.59
N GLY A 88 5.92 -7.16 15.54
CA GLY A 88 5.55 -5.76 15.28
C GLY A 88 5.83 -5.30 13.85
N LYS A 89 5.99 -6.23 12.91
CA LYS A 89 6.13 -5.93 11.49
C LYS A 89 4.77 -5.89 10.79
N PHE A 90 4.67 -5.05 9.77
CA PHE A 90 3.52 -4.98 8.87
C PHE A 90 3.98 -4.55 7.48
N ARG A 91 3.06 -4.55 6.51
CA ARG A 91 3.28 -3.91 5.20
C ARG A 91 2.17 -2.93 4.92
N ILE A 92 2.46 -1.93 4.09
CA ILE A 92 1.44 -1.05 3.52
C ILE A 92 1.13 -1.59 2.13
N GLY A 93 -0.15 -1.85 1.88
CA GLY A 93 -0.68 -2.14 0.56
C GLY A 93 -1.33 -0.92 -0.05
N SER A 94 -1.29 -0.79 -1.39
CA SER A 94 -2.12 0.15 -2.14
C SER A 94 -2.97 -0.61 -3.15
N ARG A 95 -4.26 -0.26 -3.25
CA ARG A 95 -5.15 -0.80 -4.29
C ARG A 95 -6.04 0.30 -4.85
N VAL A 96 -6.54 0.09 -6.07
CA VAL A 96 -7.60 0.92 -6.64
C VAL A 96 -8.89 0.66 -5.87
N VAL A 97 -9.56 1.74 -5.46
CA VAL A 97 -10.85 1.66 -4.76
C VAL A 97 -11.85 0.89 -5.66
N PRO A 98 -12.45 -0.21 -5.18
CA PRO A 98 -13.37 -1.01 -5.99
C PRO A 98 -14.49 -0.16 -6.62
N GLY A 99 -14.76 -0.41 -7.90
CA GLY A 99 -15.83 0.29 -8.65
C GLY A 99 -15.54 1.73 -9.04
N THR A 100 -14.29 2.22 -8.87
CA THR A 100 -13.91 3.60 -9.25
C THR A 100 -13.11 3.69 -10.55
N PHE A 101 -12.78 2.56 -11.16
CA PHE A 101 -11.98 2.48 -12.37
C PHE A 101 -12.41 1.27 -13.20
N ASP A 102 -12.86 1.54 -14.43
CA ASP A 102 -13.37 0.53 -15.37
C ASP A 102 -12.35 0.21 -16.49
N GLY A 103 -11.10 0.64 -16.34
CA GLY A 103 -10.02 0.38 -17.29
C GLY A 103 -9.36 -0.99 -17.11
N ALA A 104 -8.15 -1.13 -17.66
CA ALA A 104 -7.34 -2.34 -17.51
C ALA A 104 -7.10 -2.68 -16.03
N ARG A 105 -6.88 -3.97 -15.72
CA ARG A 105 -6.62 -4.38 -14.34
C ARG A 105 -5.32 -3.73 -13.83
N VAL A 106 -5.45 -2.86 -12.83
CA VAL A 106 -4.32 -2.33 -12.06
C VAL A 106 -4.03 -3.30 -10.91
N HIS A 107 -2.79 -3.77 -10.82
CA HIS A 107 -2.34 -4.64 -9.74
C HIS A 107 -2.10 -3.85 -8.45
N GLU A 108 -2.34 -4.50 -7.31
CA GLU A 108 -2.05 -3.92 -6.01
C GLU A 108 -0.53 -3.78 -5.79
N ALA A 109 -0.11 -2.78 -5.03
CA ALA A 109 1.29 -2.58 -4.64
C ALA A 109 1.48 -2.90 -3.16
N ILE A 110 2.68 -3.36 -2.78
CA ILE A 110 3.04 -3.63 -1.39
C ILE A 110 4.42 -3.04 -1.08
N THR A 111 4.61 -2.55 0.14
CA THR A 111 5.95 -2.20 0.63
C THR A 111 6.72 -3.44 1.08
N ASN A 112 8.03 -3.29 1.28
CA ASN A 112 8.79 -4.18 2.16
C ASN A 112 8.21 -4.16 3.59
N PRO A 113 8.48 -5.19 4.42
CA PRO A 113 8.05 -5.20 5.82
C PRO A 113 8.63 -3.99 6.57
N LEU A 114 7.76 -3.25 7.26
CA LEU A 114 8.08 -2.10 8.10
C LEU A 114 7.93 -2.47 9.57
N LEU A 115 8.73 -1.86 10.45
CA LEU A 115 8.54 -1.93 11.90
C LEU A 115 7.52 -0.88 12.36
N ASN A 116 6.81 -1.16 13.45
CA ASN A 116 5.99 -0.17 14.14
C ASN A 116 6.84 0.83 14.93
N VAL A 117 7.54 1.68 14.19
CA VAL A 117 8.12 2.93 14.66
C VAL A 117 7.31 4.03 13.98
N GLY A 118 6.95 5.11 14.67
CA GLY A 118 6.17 6.19 14.05
C GLY A 118 6.86 6.69 12.78
N VAL A 119 6.31 6.37 11.61
CA VAL A 119 6.92 6.71 10.32
C VAL A 119 6.35 8.05 9.85
N SER A 120 7.02 9.16 10.19
CA SER A 120 6.78 10.44 9.53
C SER A 120 7.53 10.43 8.20
N VAL A 121 6.82 10.40 7.07
CA VAL A 121 7.44 10.60 5.76
C VAL A 121 7.49 12.09 5.45
N THR A 122 8.52 12.77 5.94
CA THR A 122 8.80 14.15 5.54
C THR A 122 9.64 14.11 4.26
N HIS A 123 9.28 14.91 3.25
CA HIS A 123 9.95 14.99 1.95
C HIS A 123 11.49 14.89 2.06
N GLY A 124 12.07 13.83 1.49
CA GLY A 124 13.52 13.64 1.46
C GLY A 124 13.92 12.46 0.57
N ILE A 125 14.72 12.74 -0.46
CA ILE A 125 15.52 11.72 -1.13
C ILE A 125 16.46 11.15 -0.05
N LEU A 126 16.36 9.86 0.23
CA LEU A 126 17.31 9.13 1.05
C LEU A 126 17.92 8.05 0.18
N ASP A 127 19.02 8.42 -0.47
CA ASP A 127 20.08 7.45 -0.77
C ASP A 127 20.62 6.94 0.57
N SER A 128 20.74 5.62 0.71
CA SER A 128 21.66 5.04 1.67
C SER A 128 22.01 3.60 1.29
N VAL A 129 23.22 3.49 0.71
CA VAL A 129 24.25 2.43 0.79
C VAL A 129 23.83 0.96 0.72
#